data_AF-A0AAP3CJ14-F1
#
_entry.id   AF-A0AAP3CJ14-F1
#
_cell.length_a   1.000
_cell.length_b   1.000
_cell.length_c   1.000
_cell.angle_alpha   90.00
_cell.angle_beta   90.00
_cell.angle_gamma   90.00
#
_symmetry.space_group_name_H-M   'P 1'
#
loop_
_entity.id
_entity.type
_entity.pdbx_description
1 polymer ?
#
loop_
_entity_poly.entity_id
_entity_poly.type
_entity_poly.pdbx_seq_one_letter_code
_entity_poly.pdbx_strand_id
1 'polypeptide(L)'
;MKPAKVSLLRRLLHSLKHVDCNIVKRFPSTFKIVKLLIVFVMFIPISSIYAEDVYQNFEELKNNEEPSDYRIVTKEAGHPVLVLAIHGGGIEGGTSEVARELSKEYAMYVFEGLKSSGNFALHITSTHFDEPRALRMTKNHEYVISLHGYAEEDQQIEVGGTDRERAAGLVEELQNAGFPAVLLSTDHPHAGVSPNNIANKSKTGLSIQIEMSTGFRRSLFGIFSLKSRSVTQNERFYDFTEVMSRFLKSNY
;
A
#
# COMPACT_ATOMS: atom_id res chain seq x y z
N MET A 1 -17.30 -45.06 -37.87
CA MET A 1 -17.90 -43.71 -37.69
C MET A 1 -18.14 -43.49 -36.20
N LYS A 2 -17.47 -42.51 -35.57
CA LYS A 2 -17.66 -42.16 -34.15
C LYS A 2 -18.70 -41.03 -34.04
N PRO A 3 -19.64 -41.06 -33.07
CA PRO A 3 -20.59 -39.97 -32.90
C PRO A 3 -19.93 -38.74 -32.28
N ALA A 4 -20.26 -37.56 -32.81
CA ALA A 4 -19.76 -36.28 -32.33
C ALA A 4 -20.32 -35.95 -30.94
N LYS A 5 -19.46 -35.60 -29.98
CA LYS A 5 -19.85 -35.06 -28.68
C LYS A 5 -20.34 -33.62 -28.87
N VAL A 6 -21.66 -33.43 -28.83
CA VAL A 6 -22.27 -32.09 -28.75
C VAL A 6 -22.05 -31.56 -27.33
N SER A 7 -21.45 -30.37 -27.19
CA SER A 7 -21.09 -29.80 -25.89
C SER A 7 -22.31 -29.46 -25.04
N LEU A 8 -22.15 -29.56 -23.71
CA LEU A 8 -23.15 -29.29 -22.67
C LEU A 8 -23.84 -27.92 -22.84
N LEU A 9 -23.10 -26.95 -23.40
CA LEU A 9 -23.55 -25.59 -23.68
C LEU A 9 -24.71 -25.54 -24.68
N ARG A 10 -24.74 -26.45 -25.66
CA ARG A 10 -25.81 -26.50 -26.68
C ARG A 10 -27.12 -27.06 -26.13
N ARG A 11 -27.07 -27.90 -25.08
CA ARG A 11 -28.27 -28.38 -24.38
C ARG A 11 -28.83 -27.31 -23.44
N LEU A 12 -27.97 -26.51 -22.82
CA LEU A 12 -28.38 -25.41 -21.93
C LEU A 12 -29.11 -24.29 -22.71
N LEU A 13 -28.60 -23.94 -23.89
CA LEU A 13 -29.21 -22.93 -24.75
C LEU A 13 -30.55 -23.36 -25.38
N HIS A 14 -30.81 -24.67 -25.48
CA HIS A 14 -32.11 -25.19 -25.94
C HIS A 14 -33.17 -25.17 -24.83
N SER A 15 -32.77 -25.31 -23.56
CA SER A 15 -33.66 -25.21 -22.39
C SER A 15 -34.22 -23.79 -22.20
N LEU A 16 -33.45 -22.77 -22.58
CA LEU A 16 -33.84 -21.36 -22.44
C LEU A 16 -34.79 -20.85 -23.53
N LYS A 17 -35.05 -21.63 -24.59
CA LYS A 17 -35.99 -21.26 -25.66
C LYS A 17 -37.46 -21.64 -25.41
N HIS A 18 -37.75 -22.34 -24.32
CA HIS A 18 -39.11 -22.78 -23.95
C HIS A 18 -39.65 -22.17 -22.65
N VAL A 19 -39.04 -21.12 -22.12
CA VAL A 19 -39.71 -20.30 -21.10
C VAL A 19 -40.63 -19.33 -21.84
N ASP A 20 -41.74 -19.90 -22.29
CA ASP A 20 -42.81 -19.22 -22.99
C ASP A 20 -43.41 -18.09 -22.13
N CYS A 21 -43.35 -16.91 -22.74
CA CYS A 21 -44.37 -15.87 -22.77
C CYS A 21 -45.74 -16.29 -22.18
N ASN A 22 -45.95 -16.19 -20.85
CA ASN A 22 -47.31 -16.14 -20.27
C ASN A 22 -47.44 -15.66 -18.81
N ILE A 23 -46.44 -15.00 -18.22
CA ILE A 23 -46.56 -14.40 -16.86
C ILE A 23 -46.86 -12.89 -16.97
N VAL A 24 -47.73 -12.48 -17.89
CA VAL A 24 -48.15 -11.06 -18.03
C VAL A 24 -49.68 -10.90 -18.01
N LYS A 25 -50.47 -11.97 -17.77
CA LYS A 25 -51.94 -11.89 -17.85
C LYS A 25 -52.73 -12.34 -16.62
N ARG A 26 -52.12 -12.35 -15.43
CA ARG A 26 -52.87 -12.52 -14.18
C ARG A 26 -52.22 -11.70 -13.08
N PHE A 27 -52.86 -10.59 -12.72
CA PHE A 27 -52.85 -9.85 -11.44
C PHE A 27 -53.11 -8.36 -11.72
N PRO A 28 -54.37 -7.91 -11.81
CA PRO A 28 -54.68 -6.49 -11.69
C PRO A 28 -54.56 -6.11 -10.20
N SER A 29 -53.94 -4.95 -9.95
CA SER A 29 -53.80 -4.30 -8.64
C SER A 29 -53.10 -5.09 -7.52
N THR A 30 -51.81 -4.86 -7.35
CA THR A 30 -51.07 -4.69 -6.08
C THR A 30 -49.58 -4.55 -6.43
N PHE A 31 -48.77 -3.95 -5.55
CA PHE A 31 -47.35 -3.62 -5.74
C PHE A 31 -47.00 -2.28 -6.42
N LYS A 32 -47.64 -1.21 -5.92
CA LYS A 32 -46.96 0.09 -5.66
C LYS A 32 -45.83 -0.02 -4.60
N ILE A 33 -45.34 -1.22 -4.27
CA ILE A 33 -44.36 -1.51 -3.21
C ILE A 33 -42.98 -1.90 -3.80
N VAL A 34 -42.86 -2.19 -5.11
CA VAL A 34 -41.57 -2.57 -5.73
C VAL A 34 -40.66 -1.37 -6.03
N LYS A 35 -41.16 -0.13 -5.95
CA LYS A 35 -40.32 1.07 -6.10
C LYS A 35 -39.70 1.60 -4.80
N LEU A 36 -40.03 1.02 -3.63
CA LEU A 36 -39.49 1.47 -2.34
C LEU A 36 -38.29 0.63 -1.84
N LEU A 37 -37.94 -0.46 -2.53
CA LEU A 37 -36.82 -1.34 -2.15
C LEU A 37 -35.51 -1.07 -2.92
N ILE A 38 -35.51 -0.13 -3.88
CA ILE A 38 -34.32 0.22 -4.68
C ILE A 38 -33.63 1.51 -4.18
N VAL A 39 -34.20 2.22 -3.21
CA VAL A 39 -33.64 3.49 -2.70
C VAL A 39 -32.86 3.31 -1.38
N PHE A 40 -32.76 2.10 -0.82
CA PHE A 40 -32.08 1.86 0.46
C PHE A 40 -30.73 1.12 0.35
N VAL A 41 -30.03 1.22 -0.78
CA VAL A 41 -28.68 0.63 -0.95
C VAL A 41 -27.61 1.66 -1.34
N MET A 42 -27.92 2.97 -1.36
CA MET A 42 -26.95 4.01 -1.73
C MET A 42 -26.45 4.91 -0.59
N PHE A 43 -26.57 4.46 0.66
CA PHE A 43 -25.92 5.11 1.80
C PHE A 43 -25.30 4.09 2.76
N ILE A 44 -24.62 3.08 2.22
CA ILE A 44 -23.55 2.43 2.98
C ILE A 44 -22.32 3.30 2.71
N PRO A 45 -21.78 4.03 3.71
CA PRO A 45 -20.46 4.60 3.53
C PRO A 45 -19.55 3.40 3.21
N ILE A 46 -18.91 3.43 2.04
CA ILE A 46 -17.87 2.47 1.70
C ILE A 46 -16.72 2.81 2.65
N SER A 47 -16.80 2.33 3.88
CA SER A 47 -15.65 2.18 4.74
C SER A 47 -14.69 1.33 3.92
N SER A 48 -13.52 1.88 3.57
CA SER A 48 -12.45 1.11 2.95
C SER A 48 -12.33 -0.22 3.70
N ILE A 49 -12.71 -1.31 3.03
CA ILE A 49 -12.51 -2.65 3.55
C ILE A 49 -11.00 -2.86 3.47
N TYR A 50 -10.26 -2.44 4.50
CA TYR A 50 -8.91 -2.92 4.69
C TYR A 50 -9.05 -4.43 4.85
N ALA A 51 -8.61 -5.17 3.83
CA ALA A 51 -8.51 -6.60 3.94
C ALA A 51 -7.56 -6.89 5.11
N GLU A 52 -8.02 -7.69 6.07
CA GLU A 52 -7.21 -8.12 7.19
C GLU A 52 -5.96 -8.83 6.68
N ASP A 53 -4.82 -8.63 7.37
CA ASP A 53 -3.57 -9.28 7.01
C ASP A 53 -3.71 -10.80 7.06
N VAL A 54 -3.06 -11.49 6.12
CA VAL A 54 -3.02 -12.96 6.09
C VAL A 54 -2.21 -13.50 7.27
N TYR A 55 -1.17 -12.77 7.68
CA TYR A 55 -0.23 -13.18 8.73
C TYR A 55 -0.22 -12.15 9.87
N GLN A 56 -0.25 -12.63 11.11
CA GLN A 56 -0.28 -11.81 12.31
C GLN A 56 1.11 -11.32 12.74
N ASN A 57 2.18 -11.91 12.21
CA ASN A 57 3.58 -11.54 12.48
C ASN A 57 4.52 -12.15 11.43
N PHE A 58 5.80 -11.76 11.48
CA PHE A 58 6.81 -12.22 10.53
C PHE A 58 7.13 -13.71 10.66
N GLU A 59 7.10 -14.28 11.86
CA GLU A 59 7.37 -15.72 12.06
C GLU A 59 6.27 -16.57 11.40
N GLU A 60 5.01 -16.15 11.47
CA GLU A 60 3.91 -16.80 10.76
C GLU A 60 4.08 -16.71 9.25
N LEU A 61 4.39 -15.52 8.70
CA LEU A 61 4.67 -15.35 7.27
C LEU A 61 5.81 -16.27 6.83
N LYS A 62 6.94 -16.24 7.54
CA LYS A 62 8.13 -17.03 7.23
C LYS A 62 7.88 -18.54 7.24
N ASN A 63 6.95 -19.03 8.07
CA ASN A 63 6.61 -20.44 8.15
C ASN A 63 5.60 -20.89 7.08
N ASN A 64 4.94 -19.96 6.38
CA ASN A 64 3.90 -20.25 5.38
C ASN A 64 4.25 -19.81 3.95
N GLU A 65 5.31 -19.02 3.78
CA GLU A 65 5.74 -18.50 2.47
C GLU A 65 7.08 -19.06 2.05
N GLU A 66 7.25 -19.26 0.74
CA GLU A 66 8.54 -19.68 0.19
C GLU A 66 9.60 -18.58 0.40
N PRO A 67 10.81 -18.87 0.89
CA PRO A 67 11.84 -17.86 1.10
C PRO A 67 12.27 -17.11 -0.18
N SER A 68 11.93 -17.61 -1.37
CA SER A 68 12.13 -16.91 -2.65
C SER A 68 11.09 -15.84 -2.95
N ASP A 69 9.93 -15.90 -2.29
CA ASP A 69 8.79 -15.01 -2.54
C ASP A 69 8.88 -13.69 -1.80
N TYR A 70 9.85 -13.55 -0.90
CA TYR A 70 10.17 -12.29 -0.25
C TYR A 70 11.67 -12.12 -0.04
N ARG A 71 12.10 -10.89 0.20
CA ARG A 71 13.50 -10.59 0.51
C ARG A 71 13.61 -9.47 1.52
N ILE A 72 14.59 -9.58 2.40
CA ILE A 72 14.94 -8.52 3.35
C ILE A 72 16.29 -7.95 2.94
N VAL A 73 16.32 -6.63 2.76
CA VAL A 73 17.50 -5.87 2.34
C VAL A 73 17.80 -4.82 3.37
N THR A 74 19.05 -4.78 3.83
CA THR A 74 19.50 -3.84 4.85
C THR A 74 20.75 -3.12 4.37
N LYS A 75 20.87 -1.83 4.70
CA LYS A 75 22.09 -1.05 4.59
C LYS A 75 22.27 -0.30 5.90
N GLU A 76 23.39 -0.53 6.58
CA GLU A 76 23.79 0.31 7.70
C GLU A 76 24.51 1.55 7.16
N ALA A 77 24.29 2.70 7.80
CA ALA A 77 25.03 3.94 7.56
C ALA A 77 25.30 4.61 8.90
N GLY A 78 26.34 5.43 9.00
CA GLY A 78 26.65 6.19 10.21
C GLY A 78 25.72 7.37 10.49
N HIS A 79 24.45 7.28 10.07
CA HIS A 79 23.46 8.36 10.16
C HIS A 79 22.42 8.05 11.25
N PRO A 80 21.92 9.04 12.03
CA PRO A 80 20.88 8.82 13.04
C PRO A 80 19.51 8.38 12.47
N VAL A 81 19.30 8.52 11.15
CA VAL A 81 18.02 8.28 10.46
C VAL A 81 18.04 6.93 9.78
N LEU A 82 16.97 6.14 10.00
CA LEU A 82 16.66 4.94 9.26
C LEU A 82 15.53 5.20 8.25
N VAL A 83 15.77 4.91 6.99
CA VAL A 83 14.71 4.79 5.97
C VAL A 83 14.15 3.38 6.02
N LEU A 84 12.85 3.27 6.31
CA LEU A 84 12.15 2.02 6.54
C LEU A 84 11.08 1.82 5.47
N ALA A 85 11.09 0.69 4.77
CA ALA A 85 10.03 0.28 3.86
C ALA A 85 9.65 -1.18 4.13
N ILE A 86 8.67 -1.39 5.02
CA ILE A 86 8.23 -2.74 5.40
C ILE A 86 7.31 -3.40 4.35
N HIS A 87 6.89 -2.63 3.33
CA HIS A 87 5.97 -3.08 2.28
C HIS A 87 6.56 -2.86 0.87
N GLY A 88 7.83 -3.20 0.71
CA GLY A 88 8.57 -3.12 -0.55
C GLY A 88 8.16 -4.13 -1.63
N GLY A 89 8.81 -4.01 -2.79
CA GLY A 89 8.67 -4.91 -3.92
C GLY A 89 7.27 -4.82 -4.55
N GLY A 90 6.54 -5.92 -4.54
CA GLY A 90 5.19 -6.00 -5.09
C GLY A 90 4.07 -5.67 -4.10
N ILE A 91 4.37 -5.44 -2.82
CA ILE A 91 3.36 -5.16 -1.78
C ILE A 91 2.81 -3.74 -2.01
N GLU A 92 3.65 -2.71 -1.83
CA GLU A 92 3.34 -1.31 -2.13
C GLU A 92 4.35 -0.78 -3.15
N GLY A 93 4.20 -1.20 -4.41
CA GLY A 93 5.21 -0.94 -5.45
C GLY A 93 5.65 0.52 -5.55
N GLY A 94 6.97 0.76 -5.61
CA GLY A 94 7.58 2.09 -5.61
C GLY A 94 8.35 2.40 -4.32
N THR A 95 7.93 1.85 -3.16
CA THR A 95 8.58 2.10 -1.86
C THR A 95 10.01 1.56 -1.83
N SER A 96 10.26 0.36 -2.38
CA SER A 96 11.62 -0.20 -2.54
C SER A 96 12.56 0.73 -3.29
N GLU A 97 12.06 1.33 -4.39
CA GLU A 97 12.89 2.17 -5.24
C GLU A 97 13.23 3.49 -4.55
N VAL A 98 12.25 4.15 -3.92
CA VAL A 98 12.47 5.36 -3.12
C VAL A 98 13.43 5.07 -1.96
N ALA A 99 13.23 3.97 -1.22
CA ALA A 99 14.10 3.58 -0.12
C ALA A 99 15.55 3.37 -0.58
N ARG A 100 15.75 2.70 -1.72
CA ARG A 100 17.09 2.46 -2.28
C ARG A 100 17.78 3.75 -2.73
N GLU A 101 17.04 4.70 -3.29
CA GLU A 101 17.60 5.99 -3.68
C GLU A 101 18.07 6.79 -2.46
N LEU A 102 17.21 6.93 -1.44
CA LEU A 102 17.57 7.58 -0.18
C LEU A 102 18.71 6.85 0.55
N SER A 103 18.79 5.52 0.40
CA SER A 103 19.85 4.73 1.01
C SER A 103 21.25 5.10 0.51
N LYS A 104 21.40 5.89 -0.56
CA LYS A 104 22.71 6.42 -0.96
C LYS A 104 23.40 7.16 0.19
N GLU A 105 22.62 7.88 1.00
CA GLU A 105 23.12 8.65 2.15
C GLU A 105 22.69 8.07 3.51
N TYR A 106 21.50 7.45 3.59
CA TYR A 106 20.90 7.01 4.86
C TYR A 106 20.97 5.50 5.07
N ALA A 107 20.80 5.07 6.34
CA ALA A 107 20.58 3.67 6.65
C ALA A 107 19.21 3.23 6.10
N MET A 108 19.08 1.96 5.74
CA MET A 108 17.90 1.46 5.06
C MET A 108 17.52 0.06 5.53
N TYR A 109 16.23 -0.15 5.75
CA TYR A 109 15.62 -1.48 5.84
C TYR A 109 14.49 -1.57 4.82
N VAL A 110 14.46 -2.65 4.04
CA VAL A 110 13.36 -2.97 3.11
C VAL A 110 12.96 -4.44 3.25
N PHE A 111 11.67 -4.70 3.42
CA PHE A 111 11.06 -6.02 3.22
C PHE A 111 10.30 -6.01 1.89
N GLU A 112 10.66 -6.89 0.96
CA GLU A 112 10.14 -6.90 -0.40
C GLU A 112 9.31 -8.15 -0.67
N GLY A 113 8.08 -7.98 -1.16
CA GLY A 113 7.35 -9.06 -1.83
C GLY A 113 7.83 -9.26 -3.26
N LEU A 114 8.17 -10.49 -3.64
CA LEU A 114 8.77 -10.85 -4.92
C LEU A 114 7.91 -11.78 -5.78
N LYS A 115 6.66 -12.06 -5.35
CA LYS A 115 5.74 -12.89 -6.11
C LYS A 115 5.41 -12.23 -7.46
N SER A 116 5.14 -13.05 -8.47
CA SER A 116 4.65 -12.57 -9.77
C SER A 116 3.27 -11.92 -9.67
N SER A 117 2.46 -12.34 -8.68
CA SER A 117 1.16 -11.78 -8.32
C SER A 117 0.82 -12.13 -6.86
N GLY A 118 -0.15 -11.45 -6.25
CA GLY A 118 -0.62 -11.79 -4.90
C GLY A 118 0.30 -11.34 -3.75
N ASN A 119 1.19 -10.36 -3.97
CA ASN A 119 2.08 -9.85 -2.92
C ASN A 119 1.34 -9.19 -1.74
N PHE A 120 0.08 -8.79 -1.90
CA PHE A 120 -0.70 -8.26 -0.78
C PHE A 120 -0.85 -9.26 0.37
N ALA A 121 -0.76 -10.58 0.09
CA ALA A 121 -0.73 -11.60 1.14
C ALA A 121 0.50 -11.51 2.06
N LEU A 122 1.58 -10.86 1.60
CA LEU A 122 2.81 -10.64 2.38
C LEU A 122 2.75 -9.37 3.22
N HIS A 123 1.68 -8.58 3.11
CA HIS A 123 1.50 -7.39 3.95
C HIS A 123 1.27 -7.82 5.40
N ILE A 124 2.05 -7.22 6.30
CA ILE A 124 1.85 -7.26 7.76
C ILE A 124 1.82 -5.81 8.20
N THR A 125 0.73 -5.38 8.83
CA THR A 125 0.54 -4.01 9.30
C THR A 125 1.68 -3.57 10.22
N SER A 126 2.05 -2.29 10.18
CA SER A 126 3.19 -1.74 10.91
C SER A 126 3.12 -2.01 12.42
N THR A 127 1.93 -2.15 12.99
CA THR A 127 1.75 -2.47 14.43
C THR A 127 2.04 -3.93 14.78
N HIS A 128 2.05 -4.82 13.80
CA HIS A 128 2.33 -6.25 13.93
C HIS A 128 3.67 -6.65 13.31
N PHE A 129 4.27 -5.79 12.48
CA PHE A 129 5.55 -6.06 11.85
C PHE A 129 6.68 -6.19 12.88
N ASP A 130 7.27 -7.39 12.95
CA ASP A 130 8.23 -7.79 13.99
C ASP A 130 9.43 -8.58 13.44
N GLU A 131 9.76 -8.41 12.15
CA GLU A 131 10.94 -9.05 11.57
C GLU A 131 12.21 -8.69 12.38
N PRO A 132 13.04 -9.68 12.78
CA PRO A 132 14.12 -9.45 13.75
C PRO A 132 15.18 -8.41 13.33
N ARG A 133 15.49 -8.29 12.05
CA ARG A 133 16.44 -7.27 11.55
C ARG A 133 15.80 -5.88 11.55
N ALA A 134 14.52 -5.74 11.21
CA ALA A 134 13.79 -4.48 11.33
C ALA A 134 13.81 -3.99 12.78
N LEU A 135 13.43 -4.85 13.73
CA LEU A 135 13.43 -4.53 15.16
C LEU A 135 14.83 -4.11 15.66
N ARG A 136 15.88 -4.79 15.19
CA ARG A 136 17.26 -4.42 15.53
C ARG A 136 17.62 -3.05 14.96
N MET A 137 17.35 -2.84 13.68
CA MET A 137 17.71 -1.58 13.00
C MET A 137 16.94 -0.41 13.59
N THR A 138 15.63 -0.50 13.81
CA THR A 138 14.86 0.59 14.42
C THR A 138 15.42 0.94 15.78
N LYS A 139 15.64 -0.04 16.67
CA LYS A 139 16.21 0.17 18.01
C LYS A 139 17.61 0.79 18.01
N ASN A 140 18.37 0.63 16.93
CA ASN A 140 19.72 1.17 16.81
C ASN A 140 19.77 2.60 16.25
N HIS A 141 18.68 3.09 15.65
CA HIS A 141 18.59 4.42 15.06
C HIS A 141 17.80 5.39 15.95
N GLU A 142 18.06 6.68 15.80
CA GLU A 142 17.37 7.72 16.56
C GLU A 142 16.01 8.03 15.97
N TYR A 143 15.93 8.16 14.65
CA TYR A 143 14.73 8.59 13.93
C TYR A 143 14.41 7.62 12.80
N VAL A 144 13.12 7.52 12.43
CA VAL A 144 12.67 6.64 11.35
C VAL A 144 11.80 7.40 10.35
N ILE A 145 12.08 7.22 9.06
CA ILE A 145 11.21 7.63 7.96
C ILE A 145 10.59 6.36 7.37
N SER A 146 9.29 6.15 7.59
CA SER A 146 8.57 4.96 7.11
C SER A 146 7.83 5.24 5.81
N LEU A 147 8.21 4.54 4.74
CA LEU A 147 7.63 4.67 3.40
C LEU A 147 6.56 3.62 3.19
N HIS A 148 5.37 4.08 2.85
CA HIS A 148 4.20 3.28 2.57
C HIS A 148 3.50 3.72 1.29
N GLY A 149 2.54 2.92 0.84
CA GLY A 149 1.64 3.29 -0.23
C GLY A 149 0.24 2.73 -0.03
N TYR A 150 -0.75 3.54 -0.40
CA TYR A 150 -2.16 3.18 -0.30
C TYR A 150 -2.85 3.25 -1.67
N ALA A 151 -4.05 2.68 -1.73
CA ALA A 151 -4.85 2.59 -2.94
C ALA A 151 -5.66 3.88 -3.15
N GLU A 152 -5.14 4.76 -4.01
CA GLU A 152 -5.81 5.96 -4.53
C GLU A 152 -5.18 6.28 -5.90
N GLU A 153 -6.00 6.63 -6.89
CA GLU A 153 -5.54 6.95 -8.25
C GLU A 153 -5.20 8.44 -8.40
N ASP A 154 -5.80 9.32 -7.58
CA ASP A 154 -5.34 10.70 -7.47
C ASP A 154 -3.93 10.77 -6.90
N GLN A 155 -3.13 11.74 -7.36
CA GLN A 155 -1.79 11.94 -6.85
C GLN A 155 -1.84 12.67 -5.51
N GLN A 156 -1.53 11.94 -4.44
CA GLN A 156 -1.54 12.43 -3.06
C GLN A 156 -0.39 11.78 -2.27
N ILE A 157 0.15 12.56 -1.32
CA ILE A 157 1.11 12.11 -0.32
C ILE A 157 0.53 12.49 1.05
N GLU A 158 0.22 11.51 1.90
CA GLU A 158 -0.22 11.78 3.26
C GLU A 158 0.97 11.60 4.21
N VAL A 159 1.23 12.61 5.05
CA VAL A 159 2.35 12.59 5.99
C VAL A 159 1.82 12.54 7.42
N GLY A 160 2.33 11.59 8.20
CA GLY A 160 2.00 11.38 9.60
C GLY A 160 3.25 11.10 10.43
N GLY A 161 3.09 10.29 11.46
CA GLY A 161 4.13 9.92 12.41
C GLY A 161 4.08 10.70 13.72
N THR A 162 4.97 10.32 14.63
CA THR A 162 5.08 10.89 15.98
C THR A 162 5.93 12.18 16.00
N ASP A 163 6.80 12.39 15.01
CA ASP A 163 7.59 13.61 14.86
C ASP A 163 6.78 14.72 14.18
N ARG A 164 5.90 15.36 14.96
CA ARG A 164 4.89 16.29 14.43
C ARG A 164 5.48 17.55 13.81
N GLU A 165 6.57 18.06 14.38
CA GLU A 165 7.24 19.26 13.91
C GLU A 165 7.92 19.01 12.56
N ARG A 166 8.72 17.93 12.47
CA ARG A 166 9.40 17.59 11.22
C ARG A 166 8.42 17.08 10.16
N ALA A 167 7.36 16.36 10.52
CA ALA A 167 6.31 15.97 9.58
C ALA A 167 5.65 17.19 8.94
N ALA A 168 5.35 18.25 9.72
CA ALA A 168 4.81 19.49 9.19
C ALA A 168 5.81 20.20 8.26
N GLY A 169 7.08 20.29 8.66
CA GLY A 169 8.13 20.87 7.82
C GLY A 169 8.34 20.13 6.51
N LEU A 170 8.27 18.79 6.53
CA LEU A 170 8.37 17.98 5.30
C LEU A 170 7.20 18.26 4.35
N VAL A 171 5.97 18.40 4.87
CA VAL A 171 4.80 18.75 4.06
C VAL A 171 4.99 20.11 3.39
N GLU A 172 5.50 21.11 4.13
CA GLU A 172 5.79 22.42 3.58
C GLU A 172 6.84 22.37 2.44
N GLU A 173 7.95 21.67 2.64
CA GLU A 173 9.00 21.50 1.62
C GLU A 173 8.46 20.78 0.36
N LEU A 174 7.67 19.72 0.55
CA LEU A 174 7.02 19.00 -0.55
C LEU A 174 6.05 19.90 -1.32
N GLN A 175 5.22 20.68 -0.62
CA GLN A 175 4.27 21.61 -1.24
C GLN A 175 4.98 22.72 -2.01
N ASN A 176 6.04 23.30 -1.44
CA ASN A 176 6.87 24.31 -2.10
C ASN A 176 7.55 23.77 -3.37
N ALA A 177 7.88 22.48 -3.40
CA ALA A 177 8.39 21.78 -4.58
C ALA A 177 7.29 21.29 -5.55
N GLY A 178 6.01 21.60 -5.29
CA GLY A 178 4.89 21.24 -6.16
C GLY A 178 4.37 19.81 -6.00
N PHE A 179 4.71 19.13 -4.91
CA PHE A 179 4.16 17.81 -4.57
C PHE A 179 2.85 17.92 -3.78
N PRO A 180 1.87 17.02 -4.01
CA PRO A 180 0.55 17.07 -3.39
C PRO A 180 0.56 16.45 -1.99
N ALA A 181 1.33 17.04 -1.08
CA ALA A 181 1.48 16.56 0.29
C ALA A 181 0.48 17.20 1.25
N VAL A 182 -0.02 16.42 2.20
CA VAL A 182 -0.88 16.88 3.29
C VAL A 182 -0.45 16.27 4.62
N LEU A 183 -0.59 17.04 5.71
CA LEU A 183 -0.32 16.56 7.06
C LEU A 183 -1.59 15.92 7.65
N LEU A 184 -1.49 14.66 8.06
CA LEU A 184 -2.58 13.95 8.74
C LEU A 184 -2.67 14.34 10.21
N SER A 185 -3.89 14.44 10.73
CA SER A 185 -4.15 14.54 12.16
C SER A 185 -3.81 13.21 12.87
N THR A 186 -3.60 13.26 14.18
CA THR A 186 -3.18 12.08 14.97
C THR A 186 -4.27 11.03 15.16
N ASP A 187 -5.54 11.39 14.93
CA ASP A 187 -6.70 10.50 14.95
C ASP A 187 -6.99 9.85 13.58
N HIS A 188 -6.24 10.20 12.54
CA HIS A 188 -6.37 9.58 11.22
C HIS A 188 -5.94 8.10 11.27
N PRO A 189 -6.62 7.17 10.55
CA PRO A 189 -6.23 5.76 10.52
C PRO A 189 -4.78 5.51 10.08
N HIS A 190 -4.25 6.35 9.18
CA HIS A 190 -2.86 6.30 8.70
C HIS A 190 -1.90 7.23 9.48
N ALA A 191 -2.28 7.71 10.66
CA ALA A 191 -1.45 8.70 11.38
C ALA A 191 -0.10 8.16 11.85
N GLY A 192 0.10 6.83 11.91
CA GLY A 192 1.39 6.24 12.27
C GLY A 192 1.81 6.44 13.74
N VAL A 193 0.90 6.83 14.63
CA VAL A 193 1.24 7.27 16.00
C VAL A 193 1.25 6.16 17.06
N SER A 194 0.83 4.93 16.71
CA SER A 194 0.78 3.83 17.68
C SER A 194 2.17 3.47 18.21
N PRO A 195 2.37 3.29 19.53
CA PRO A 195 3.65 2.79 20.07
C PRO A 195 4.04 1.40 19.56
N ASN A 196 3.06 0.61 19.10
CA ASN A 196 3.31 -0.71 18.54
C ASN A 196 3.78 -0.65 17.08
N ASN A 197 3.62 0.48 16.39
CA ASN A 197 4.13 0.68 15.04
C ASN A 197 5.66 0.53 15.04
N ILE A 198 6.19 -0.36 14.20
CA ILE A 198 7.62 -0.64 14.06
C ILE A 198 8.46 0.64 13.85
N ALA A 199 7.94 1.65 13.15
CA ALA A 199 8.63 2.92 12.93
C ALA A 199 8.87 3.71 14.24
N ASN A 200 8.03 3.50 15.26
CA ASN A 200 8.13 4.18 16.55
C ASN A 200 8.99 3.40 17.57
N LYS A 201 9.58 2.26 17.18
CA LYS A 201 10.45 1.44 18.04
C LYS A 201 11.92 1.87 17.94
N SER A 202 12.17 3.16 17.67
CA SER A 202 13.49 3.78 17.64
C SER A 202 13.95 4.23 19.02
N LYS A 203 15.19 4.77 19.13
CA LYS A 203 15.69 5.29 20.41
C LYS A 203 14.86 6.45 20.95
N THR A 204 14.32 7.29 20.06
CA THR A 204 13.53 8.47 20.44
C THR A 204 12.02 8.23 20.37
N GLY A 205 11.59 7.21 19.62
CA GLY A 205 10.19 7.00 19.26
C GLY A 205 9.64 7.99 18.24
N LEU A 206 10.48 8.90 17.72
CA LEU A 206 10.11 9.89 16.72
C LEU A 206 10.23 9.31 15.31
N SER A 207 9.13 9.38 14.57
CA SER A 207 9.03 8.92 13.19
C SER A 207 8.24 9.88 12.32
N ILE A 208 8.53 9.84 11.02
CA ILE A 208 7.66 10.39 9.97
C ILE A 208 7.14 9.21 9.15
N GLN A 209 5.81 9.13 9.00
CA GLN A 209 5.16 8.18 8.09
C GLN A 209 4.82 8.91 6.79
N ILE A 210 5.14 8.30 5.64
CA ILE A 210 4.86 8.86 4.32
C ILE A 210 4.06 7.83 3.53
N GLU A 211 2.78 8.13 3.35
CA GLU A 211 1.82 7.33 2.59
C GLU A 211 1.70 7.88 1.18
N MET A 212 2.08 7.08 0.19
CA MET A 212 2.07 7.47 -1.22
C MET A 212 0.94 6.76 -1.97
N SER A 213 -0.02 7.53 -2.50
CA SER A 213 -1.09 7.01 -3.36
C SER A 213 -0.54 6.20 -4.56
N THR A 214 -1.34 5.28 -5.10
CA THR A 214 -1.01 4.55 -6.33
C THR A 214 -0.74 5.50 -7.49
N GLY A 215 -1.57 6.54 -7.64
CA GLY A 215 -1.39 7.60 -8.63
C GLY A 215 -0.03 8.27 -8.53
N PHE A 216 0.35 8.70 -7.32
CA PHE A 216 1.65 9.32 -7.09
C PHE A 216 2.81 8.35 -7.38
N ARG A 217 2.79 7.13 -6.83
CA ARG A 217 3.86 6.14 -7.04
C ARG A 217 4.04 5.80 -8.51
N ARG A 218 2.96 5.62 -9.28
CA ARG A 218 3.03 5.38 -10.74
C ARG A 218 3.68 6.54 -11.48
N SER A 219 3.45 7.77 -11.05
CA SER A 219 4.00 8.97 -11.70
C SER A 219 5.53 9.05 -11.68
N LEU A 220 6.19 8.30 -10.80
CA LEU A 220 7.65 8.30 -10.63
C LEU A 220 8.39 7.37 -11.61
N PHE A 221 7.67 6.52 -12.36
CA PHE A 221 8.29 5.49 -13.18
C PHE A 221 7.70 5.46 -14.58
N GLY A 222 8.55 5.24 -15.59
CA GLY A 222 8.11 4.96 -16.96
C GLY A 222 7.37 3.63 -17.07
N ILE A 223 7.80 2.60 -16.33
CA ILE A 223 7.13 1.29 -16.30
C ILE A 223 6.92 0.84 -14.86
N PHE A 224 5.66 0.81 -14.43
CA PHE A 224 5.27 0.43 -13.07
C PHE A 224 5.14 -1.10 -12.89
N SER A 225 6.27 -1.82 -12.95
CA SER A 225 6.33 -3.26 -12.68
C SER A 225 7.47 -3.60 -11.71
N LEU A 226 7.35 -4.75 -11.01
CA LEU A 226 8.39 -5.24 -10.11
C LEU A 226 9.76 -5.36 -10.81
N LYS A 227 9.77 -5.69 -12.11
CA LYS A 227 10.99 -5.87 -12.90
C LYS A 227 11.59 -4.55 -13.39
N SER A 228 10.76 -3.54 -13.67
CA SER A 228 11.17 -2.37 -14.45
C SER A 228 11.28 -1.08 -13.65
N ARG A 229 10.62 -0.93 -12.50
CA ARG A 229 10.68 0.33 -11.73
C ARG A 229 12.11 0.74 -11.37
N SER A 230 12.97 -0.24 -11.05
CA SER A 230 14.37 -0.01 -10.69
C SER A 230 15.27 0.52 -11.80
N VAL A 231 14.80 0.51 -13.07
CA VAL A 231 15.56 0.97 -14.25
C VAL A 231 14.74 1.92 -15.12
N THR A 232 13.59 2.39 -14.64
CA THR A 232 12.69 3.31 -15.36
C THR A 232 12.26 4.50 -14.51
N GLN A 233 13.03 4.85 -13.48
CA GLN A 233 12.84 6.09 -12.73
C GLN A 233 12.91 7.29 -13.70
N ASN A 234 11.94 8.20 -13.59
CA ASN A 234 11.89 9.41 -14.42
C ASN A 234 12.35 10.64 -13.62
N GLU A 235 12.31 11.82 -14.24
CA GLU A 235 12.69 13.09 -13.60
C GLU A 235 11.95 13.34 -12.28
N ARG A 236 10.63 13.09 -12.26
CA ARG A 236 9.78 13.28 -11.07
C ARG A 236 10.20 12.38 -9.89
N PHE A 237 10.74 11.18 -10.16
CA PHE A 237 11.34 10.34 -9.11
C PHE A 237 12.52 11.04 -8.45
N TYR A 238 13.44 11.57 -9.25
CA TYR A 238 14.65 12.22 -8.75
C TYR A 238 14.34 13.54 -8.07
N ASP A 239 13.39 14.33 -8.59
CA ASP A 239 12.91 15.56 -7.94
C ASP A 239 12.35 15.25 -6.55
N PHE A 240 11.52 14.21 -6.43
CA PHE A 240 10.96 13.80 -5.15
C PHE A 240 12.04 13.36 -4.16
N THR A 241 12.95 12.48 -4.58
CA THR A 241 14.00 11.98 -3.67
C THR A 241 15.03 13.05 -3.32
N GLU A 242 15.26 14.04 -4.20
CA GLU A 242 16.10 15.20 -3.90
C GLU A 242 15.48 16.08 -2.81
N VAL A 243 14.17 16.39 -2.90
CA VAL A 243 13.46 17.12 -1.83
C VAL A 243 13.57 16.37 -0.50
N MET A 244 13.31 15.06 -0.52
CA MET A 244 13.47 14.20 0.65
C MET A 244 14.90 14.26 1.21
N SER A 245 15.92 14.15 0.35
CA SER A 245 17.32 14.11 0.78
C SER A 245 17.77 15.44 1.38
N ARG A 246 17.36 16.57 0.79
CA ARG A 246 17.59 17.91 1.34
C ARG A 246 16.92 18.10 2.68
N PHE A 247 15.64 17.72 2.79
CA PHE A 247 14.90 17.80 4.03
C PHE A 247 15.60 17.02 5.14
N LEU A 248 15.95 15.76 4.88
CA LEU A 248 16.59 14.91 5.88
C LEU A 248 17.95 15.45 6.32
N LYS A 249 18.76 15.96 5.39
CA LYS A 249 20.07 16.54 5.66
C LYS A 249 20.00 17.82 6.51
N SER A 250 18.93 18.60 6.38
CA SER A 250 18.77 19.87 7.10
C SER A 250 18.14 19.71 8.48
N ASN A 251 17.50 18.57 8.78
CA ASN A 251 16.65 18.41 9.96
C ASN A 251 17.13 17.31 10.95
N TYR A 252 18.19 16.57 10.62
CA TYR A 252 18.78 15.50 11.43
C TYR A 252 20.31 15.55 11.39
#